data_AF-A0A4Q6E9M1-F1
#
_entry.id   AF-A0A4Q6E9M1-F1
#
_cell.length_a   1.000
_cell.length_b   1.000
_cell.length_c   1.000
_cell.angle_alpha   90.00
_cell.angle_beta   90.00
_cell.angle_gamma   90.00
#
_symmetry.space_group_name_H-M   'P 1'
#
loop_
_entity.id
_entity.type
_entity.pdbx_description
1 polymer ?
#
loop_
_entity_poly.entity_id
_entity_poly.type
_entity_poly.pdbx_seq_one_letter_code
_entity_poly.pdbx_strand_id
1 'polypeptide(L)'
;MEKLNPEILKSKQHFEILDGLRGVAALAVVTFHFMEMVYFDYSKNFIAHGFLAVDFFFCLSGFVIGYAYDDRIGKIGVWAFFKSRLIRLQPLVILGSALGLFTFLFDPFGGNAGLYDTGKIILLFICSILLIPFPVMQERGFNLFGLNAPAWSLFWEYIANICYAFVLYRIGRRFLLILTILAAGGICFLSYRAGNLMGGWGGPNFWDGAIRIAYSFLAGLLIYKSNWIIRSKIGFLGLS
;
A
#
# COMPACT_ATOMS: atom_id res chain seq x y z
N MET A 1 -26.96 14.47 18.81
CA MET A 1 -26.10 13.37 18.35
C MET A 1 -26.94 12.10 18.39
N GLU A 2 -27.44 11.66 17.24
CA GLU A 2 -28.17 10.40 17.14
C GLU A 2 -27.18 9.26 17.47
N LYS A 3 -27.48 8.47 18.51
CA LYS A 3 -26.61 7.37 18.93
C LYS A 3 -26.61 6.31 17.82
N LEU A 4 -25.48 6.14 17.15
CA LEU A 4 -25.27 5.09 16.15
C LEU A 4 -25.64 3.72 16.75
N ASN A 5 -26.47 2.95 16.03
CA ASN A 5 -26.88 1.62 16.44
C ASN A 5 -25.64 0.73 16.70
N PRO A 6 -25.52 0.04 17.85
CA PRO A 6 -24.39 -0.83 18.16
C PRO A 6 -24.15 -1.94 17.13
N GLU A 7 -25.18 -2.41 16.43
CA GLU A 7 -25.03 -3.37 15.31
C GLU A 7 -24.22 -2.77 14.14
N ILE A 8 -24.33 -1.46 13.90
CA ILE A 8 -23.52 -0.75 12.89
C ILE A 8 -22.07 -0.62 13.36
N LEU A 9 -21.78 -0.77 14.65
CA LEU A 9 -20.42 -0.66 15.21
C LEU A 9 -19.70 -2.00 15.27
N LYS A 10 -20.42 -3.13 15.21
CA LYS A 10 -19.85 -4.47 15.23
C LYS A 10 -18.87 -4.69 14.07
N SER A 11 -17.71 -5.27 14.35
CA SER A 11 -16.74 -5.64 13.32
C SER A 11 -17.26 -6.84 12.52
N LYS A 12 -17.04 -6.83 11.19
CA LYS A 12 -17.32 -8.01 10.36
C LYS A 12 -16.28 -9.10 10.67
N GLN A 13 -16.65 -10.35 10.41
CA GLN A 13 -15.76 -11.50 10.60
C GLN A 13 -14.48 -11.32 9.77
N HIS A 14 -13.33 -11.68 10.35
CA HIS A 14 -12.06 -11.66 9.65
C HIS A 14 -11.92 -12.89 8.75
N PHE A 15 -11.17 -12.73 7.65
CA PHE A 15 -10.83 -13.83 6.77
C PHE A 15 -9.44 -14.35 7.15
N GLU A 16 -9.38 -15.37 8.02
CA GLU A 16 -8.10 -15.93 8.52
C GLU A 16 -7.16 -16.37 7.39
N ILE A 17 -7.70 -16.93 6.30
CA ILE A 17 -6.92 -17.30 5.11
C ILE A 17 -6.29 -16.07 4.46
N LEU A 18 -7.01 -14.95 4.39
CA LEU A 18 -6.45 -13.72 3.82
C LEU A 18 -5.39 -13.11 4.75
N ASP A 19 -5.50 -13.31 6.07
CA ASP A 19 -4.44 -12.93 7.01
C ASP A 19 -3.20 -13.81 6.87
N GLY A 20 -3.36 -15.12 6.69
CA GLY A 20 -2.26 -16.02 6.35
C GLY A 20 -1.55 -15.61 5.05
N LEU A 21 -2.32 -15.29 4.01
CA LEU A 21 -1.77 -14.80 2.75
C LEU A 21 -1.07 -13.43 2.88
N ARG A 22 -1.58 -12.52 3.73
CA ARG A 22 -0.87 -11.27 4.08
C ARG A 22 0.49 -11.57 4.70
N GLY A 23 0.56 -12.56 5.61
CA GLY A 23 1.82 -12.98 6.23
C GLY A 23 2.84 -13.46 5.20
N VAL A 24 2.43 -14.36 4.30
CA VAL A 24 3.29 -14.85 3.21
C VAL A 24 3.73 -13.71 2.29
N ALA A 25 2.82 -12.82 1.91
CA ALA A 25 3.13 -11.65 1.07
C ALA A 25 4.14 -10.72 1.76
N ALA A 26 3.99 -10.46 3.06
CA ALA A 26 4.94 -9.65 3.83
C ALA A 26 6.33 -10.28 3.88
N LEU A 27 6.40 -11.61 4.09
CA LEU A 27 7.67 -12.35 4.05
C LEU A 27 8.32 -12.31 2.67
N ALA A 28 7.54 -12.39 1.60
CA ALA A 28 8.05 -12.25 0.24
C ALA A 28 8.65 -10.85 -0.01
N VAL A 29 7.99 -9.78 0.45
CA VAL A 29 8.48 -8.39 0.31
C VAL A 29 9.79 -8.17 1.06
N VAL A 30 9.88 -8.59 2.33
CA VAL A 30 11.11 -8.40 3.13
C VAL A 30 12.26 -9.23 2.58
N THR A 31 11.99 -10.47 2.15
CA THR A 31 13.00 -11.34 1.53
C THR A 31 13.50 -10.74 0.22
N PHE A 32 12.59 -10.19 -0.60
CA PHE A 32 12.94 -9.48 -1.82
C PHE A 32 13.88 -8.30 -1.56
N HIS A 33 13.54 -7.41 -0.62
CA HIS A 33 14.38 -6.25 -0.29
C HIS A 33 15.74 -6.61 0.32
N PHE A 34 15.84 -7.76 0.98
CA PHE A 34 17.14 -8.27 1.41
C PHE A 34 17.93 -8.83 0.23
N MET A 35 17.29 -9.62 -0.64
CA MET A 35 17.94 -10.24 -1.80
C MET A 35 18.32 -9.24 -2.90
N GLU A 36 17.61 -8.12 -3.08
CA GLU A 36 17.98 -7.07 -4.06
C GLU A 36 19.30 -6.38 -3.69
N MET A 37 19.67 -6.39 -2.41
CA MET A 37 20.95 -5.87 -1.92
C MET A 37 22.09 -6.89 -2.09
N VAL A 38 21.76 -8.18 -2.18
CA VAL A 38 22.73 -9.28 -2.36
C VAL A 38 22.98 -9.56 -3.84
N TYR A 39 21.93 -9.59 -4.65
CA TYR A 39 21.96 -9.89 -6.08
C TYR A 39 21.54 -8.67 -6.89
N PHE A 40 22.52 -7.86 -7.31
CA PHE A 40 22.29 -6.70 -8.19
C PHE A 40 21.79 -7.09 -9.59
N ASP A 41 22.13 -8.30 -10.04
CA ASP A 41 21.59 -8.90 -11.26
C ASP A 41 20.28 -9.62 -10.94
N TYR A 42 19.16 -8.97 -11.27
CA TYR A 42 17.81 -9.48 -11.00
C TYR A 42 17.55 -10.84 -11.67
N SER A 43 18.26 -11.20 -12.75
CA SER A 43 18.11 -12.52 -13.38
C SER A 43 18.60 -13.67 -12.49
N LYS A 44 19.45 -13.37 -11.51
CA LYS A 44 20.00 -14.32 -10.53
C LYS A 44 19.24 -14.31 -9.20
N ASN A 45 18.36 -13.34 -9.00
CA ASN A 45 17.55 -13.23 -7.80
C ASN A 45 16.31 -14.12 -7.92
N PHE A 46 16.27 -15.23 -7.18
CA PHE A 46 15.16 -16.19 -7.21
C PHE A 46 13.80 -15.58 -6.82
N ILE A 47 13.80 -14.45 -6.12
CA ILE A 47 12.61 -13.71 -5.70
C ILE A 47 12.53 -12.33 -6.36
N ALA A 48 13.14 -12.14 -7.54
CA ALA A 48 13.18 -10.85 -8.26
C ALA A 48 11.81 -10.17 -8.45
N HIS A 49 10.71 -10.93 -8.44
CA HIS A 49 9.35 -10.44 -8.59
C HIS A 49 8.60 -10.25 -7.26
N GLY A 50 9.27 -10.41 -6.11
CA GLY A 50 8.66 -10.32 -4.78
C GLY A 50 8.01 -8.97 -4.51
N PHE A 51 8.44 -7.90 -5.19
CA PHE A 51 7.79 -6.58 -5.13
C PHE A 51 6.32 -6.59 -5.59
N LEU A 52 5.88 -7.57 -6.38
CA LEU A 52 4.47 -7.71 -6.83
C LEU A 52 3.53 -8.11 -5.69
N ALA A 53 4.06 -8.59 -4.56
CA ALA A 53 3.27 -8.81 -3.36
C ALA A 53 2.64 -7.50 -2.82
N VAL A 54 3.19 -6.32 -3.18
CA VAL A 54 2.57 -5.03 -2.89
C VAL A 54 1.26 -4.84 -3.66
N ASP A 55 1.18 -5.27 -4.92
CA ASP A 55 -0.05 -5.22 -5.71
C ASP A 55 -1.12 -6.17 -5.12
N PHE A 56 -0.68 -7.32 -4.57
CA PHE A 56 -1.57 -8.19 -3.79
C PHE A 56 -2.15 -7.46 -2.56
N PHE A 57 -1.33 -6.71 -1.80
CA PHE A 57 -1.83 -5.90 -0.68
C PHE A 57 -2.84 -4.84 -1.13
N PHE A 58 -2.59 -4.15 -2.24
CA PHE A 58 -3.52 -3.16 -2.80
C PHE A 58 -4.85 -3.78 -3.23
N CYS A 59 -4.80 -4.94 -3.90
CA CYS A 59 -5.99 -5.69 -4.26
C CYS A 59 -6.78 -6.14 -3.02
N LEU A 60 -6.08 -6.69 -2.04
CA LEU A 60 -6.70 -7.10 -0.79
C LEU A 60 -7.28 -5.90 -0.02
N SER A 61 -6.67 -4.72 -0.11
CA SER A 61 -7.22 -3.49 0.45
C SER A 61 -8.56 -3.12 -0.18
N GLY A 62 -8.64 -3.10 -1.52
CA GLY A 62 -9.87 -2.83 -2.25
C GLY A 62 -10.99 -3.83 -1.92
N PHE A 63 -10.65 -5.12 -1.79
CA PHE A 63 -11.59 -6.15 -1.37
C PHE A 63 -12.09 -5.93 0.07
N VAL A 64 -11.16 -5.80 1.03
CA VAL A 64 -11.50 -5.68 2.45
C VAL A 64 -12.24 -4.39 2.76
N ILE A 65 -11.92 -3.29 2.07
CA ILE A 65 -12.61 -2.01 2.30
C ILE A 65 -14.05 -2.04 1.77
N GLY A 66 -14.26 -2.65 0.60
CA GLY A 66 -15.60 -2.92 0.09
C GLY A 66 -16.38 -3.78 1.09
N TYR A 67 -15.80 -4.91 1.49
CA TYR A 67 -16.41 -5.80 2.48
C TYR A 67 -16.77 -5.09 3.79
N ALA A 68 -15.87 -4.28 4.34
CA ALA A 68 -16.06 -3.66 5.63
C ALA A 68 -16.99 -2.43 5.62
N TYR A 69 -17.06 -1.68 4.52
CA TYR A 69 -17.65 -0.33 4.53
C TYR A 69 -18.71 -0.03 3.47
N ASP A 70 -18.88 -0.84 2.43
CA ASP A 70 -19.78 -0.48 1.31
C ASP A 70 -21.25 -0.26 1.76
N ASP A 71 -21.70 -1.01 2.76
CA ASP A 71 -23.03 -0.93 3.39
C ASP A 71 -23.08 -0.02 4.65
N ARG A 72 -21.93 0.49 5.10
CA ARG A 72 -21.78 1.21 6.38
C ARG A 72 -21.33 2.65 6.24
N ILE A 73 -20.53 2.99 5.22
CA ILE A 73 -19.89 4.31 5.09
C ILE A 73 -20.91 5.46 5.04
N GLY A 74 -22.04 5.25 4.38
CA GLY A 74 -23.15 6.22 4.34
C GLY A 74 -23.83 6.44 5.70
N LYS A 75 -23.72 5.47 6.63
CA LYS A 75 -24.33 5.52 7.97
C LYS A 75 -23.36 6.08 9.03
N ILE A 76 -22.09 5.67 8.97
CA ILE A 76 -21.06 6.12 9.94
C ILE A 76 -20.46 7.47 9.59
N GLY A 77 -20.58 7.90 8.33
CA GLY A 77 -20.00 9.13 7.82
C GLY A 77 -18.51 9.03 7.47
N VAL A 78 -18.09 9.94 6.59
CA VAL A 78 -16.72 9.99 6.04
C VAL A 78 -15.66 10.23 7.12
N TRP A 79 -15.98 11.03 8.15
CA TRP A 79 -15.06 11.28 9.27
C TRP A 79 -14.74 10.02 10.07
N ALA A 80 -15.76 9.24 10.45
CA ALA A 80 -15.56 7.99 11.18
C ALA A 80 -14.78 6.97 10.36
N PHE A 81 -15.03 6.92 9.04
CA PHE A 81 -14.25 6.12 8.10
C PHE A 81 -12.76 6.53 8.14
N PHE A 82 -12.43 7.80 7.91
CA PHE A 82 -11.03 8.24 7.88
C PHE A 82 -10.33 8.05 9.23
N LYS A 83 -11.01 8.31 10.35
CA LYS A 83 -10.48 8.02 11.68
C LYS A 83 -10.12 6.53 11.83
N SER A 84 -10.98 5.64 11.36
CA SER A 84 -10.72 4.19 11.39
C SER A 84 -9.54 3.79 10.50
N ARG A 85 -9.34 4.46 9.36
CA ARG A 85 -8.18 4.21 8.48
C ARG A 85 -6.89 4.74 9.10
N LEU A 86 -6.92 5.94 9.69
CA LEU A 86 -5.78 6.57 10.35
C LEU A 86 -5.26 5.71 11.51
N ILE A 87 -6.14 5.25 12.41
CA ILE A 87 -5.74 4.41 13.56
C ILE A 87 -5.10 3.09 13.10
N ARG A 88 -5.46 2.60 11.91
CA ARG A 88 -4.91 1.36 11.35
C ARG A 88 -3.56 1.55 10.66
N LEU A 89 -3.41 2.60 9.85
CA LEU A 89 -2.25 2.80 8.97
C LEU A 89 -1.15 3.63 9.65
N GLN A 90 -1.52 4.69 10.36
CA GLN A 90 -0.59 5.67 10.92
C GLN A 90 0.42 5.09 11.93
N PRO A 91 0.07 4.13 12.81
CA PRO A 91 1.06 3.54 13.72
C PRO A 91 2.24 2.91 12.99
N LEU A 92 1.98 2.24 11.86
CA LEU A 92 3.03 1.61 11.05
C LEU A 92 3.88 2.65 10.31
N VAL A 93 3.27 3.75 9.85
CA VAL A 93 4.00 4.88 9.26
C VAL A 93 4.98 5.49 10.26
N ILE A 94 4.51 5.75 11.49
CA ILE A 94 5.33 6.32 12.56
C ILE A 94 6.45 5.36 12.95
N LEU A 95 6.14 4.09 13.16
CA LEU A 95 7.14 3.07 13.50
C LEU A 95 8.20 2.94 12.41
N GLY A 96 7.79 2.82 11.14
CA GLY A 96 8.72 2.73 10.02
C GLY A 96 9.58 3.98 9.86
N SER A 97 9.02 5.17 10.09
CA SER A 97 9.77 6.43 10.07
C SER A 97 10.77 6.53 11.23
N ALA A 98 10.40 6.04 12.42
CA ALA A 98 11.27 6.02 13.59
C ALA A 98 12.44 5.04 13.42
N LEU A 99 12.17 3.84 12.90
CA LEU A 99 13.22 2.88 12.53
C LEU A 99 14.10 3.42 11.40
N GLY A 100 13.51 4.10 10.42
CA GLY A 100 14.21 4.79 9.35
C GLY A 100 15.14 5.89 9.84
N LEU A 101 14.68 6.71 10.79
CA LEU A 101 15.51 7.73 11.44
C LEU A 101 16.62 7.10 12.28
N PHE A 102 16.29 6.08 13.08
CA PHE A 102 17.26 5.36 13.89
C PHE A 102 18.38 4.77 13.02
N THR A 103 18.01 4.03 11.97
CA THR A 103 18.99 3.48 11.03
C THR A 103 19.80 4.59 10.37
N PHE A 104 19.17 5.67 9.88
CA PHE A 104 19.91 6.80 9.29
C PHE A 104 20.93 7.46 10.25
N LEU A 105 20.61 7.59 11.54
CA LEU A 105 21.52 8.21 12.52
C LEU A 105 22.68 7.30 12.94
N PHE A 106 22.49 5.98 12.89
CA PHE A 106 23.43 4.98 13.40
C PHE A 106 24.02 4.06 12.33
N ASP A 107 23.74 4.30 11.04
CA ASP A 107 24.28 3.51 9.94
C ASP A 107 25.79 3.71 9.84
N PRO A 108 26.61 2.68 10.10
CA PRO A 108 28.07 2.81 10.02
C PRO A 108 28.59 2.77 8.57
N PHE A 109 27.72 2.47 7.60
CA PHE A 109 28.05 2.30 6.19
C PHE A 109 27.36 3.33 5.27
N GLY A 110 26.24 3.92 5.70
CA GLY A 110 25.46 4.90 4.97
C GLY A 110 25.93 6.35 5.19
N GLY A 111 25.65 7.22 4.21
CA GLY A 111 26.09 8.62 4.19
C GLY A 111 25.89 9.34 5.52
N ASN A 112 26.98 9.97 6.00
CA ASN A 112 27.07 10.59 7.32
C ASN A 112 25.86 11.49 7.64
N ALA A 113 25.04 11.09 8.61
CA ALA A 113 23.98 11.96 9.16
C ALA A 113 24.54 13.33 9.60
N GLY A 114 25.82 13.40 9.96
CA GLY A 114 26.53 14.65 10.25
C GLY A 114 26.68 15.63 9.07
N LEU A 115 26.35 15.23 7.84
CA LEU A 115 26.26 16.12 6.68
C LEU A 115 24.92 16.89 6.62
N TYR A 116 23.94 16.50 7.44
CA TYR A 116 22.63 17.12 7.49
C TYR A 116 22.52 18.00 8.73
N ASP A 117 22.04 19.23 8.54
CA ASP A 117 21.69 20.09 9.66
C ASP A 117 20.55 19.46 10.50
N THR A 118 20.56 19.73 11.80
CA THR A 118 19.57 19.20 12.75
C THR A 118 18.15 19.57 12.35
N GLY A 119 17.92 20.81 11.90
CA GLY A 119 16.61 21.25 11.42
C GLY A 119 16.13 20.47 10.20
N LYS A 120 17.06 20.09 9.30
CA LYS A 120 16.76 19.27 8.12
C LYS A 120 16.39 17.84 8.49
N ILE A 121 17.04 17.26 9.49
CA ILE A 121 16.71 15.92 10.03
C ILE A 121 15.32 15.94 10.68
N ILE A 122 15.01 16.96 11.48
CA ILE A 122 13.68 17.14 12.08
C ILE A 122 12.61 17.25 10.99
N LEU A 123 12.85 18.07 9.96
CA LEU A 123 11.93 18.23 8.84
C LEU A 123 11.74 16.91 8.08
N LEU A 124 12.82 16.16 7.82
CA LEU A 124 12.77 14.83 7.22
C LEU A 124 11.88 13.88 8.01
N PHE A 125 12.03 13.86 9.33
CA PHE A 125 11.22 13.01 10.19
C PHE A 125 9.74 13.41 10.19
N ILE A 126 9.45 14.72 10.27
CA ILE A 126 8.07 15.24 10.19
C ILE A 126 7.43 14.88 8.84
N CYS A 127 8.13 15.10 7.73
CA CYS A 127 7.65 14.71 6.41
C CYS A 127 7.41 13.21 6.32
N SER A 128 8.30 12.38 6.89
CA SER A 128 8.16 10.93 6.89
C SER A 128 6.93 10.45 7.66
N ILE A 129 6.69 10.96 8.88
CA ILE A 129 5.51 10.57 9.67
C ILE A 129 4.20 11.07 9.05
N LEU A 130 4.23 12.18 8.31
CA LEU A 130 3.06 12.73 7.62
C LEU A 130 2.90 12.20 6.18
N LEU A 131 3.79 11.32 5.71
CA LEU A 131 3.86 10.83 4.33
C LEU A 131 3.92 11.96 3.28
N ILE A 132 4.60 13.06 3.60
CA ILE A 132 4.83 14.17 2.68
C ILE A 132 6.09 13.85 1.87
N PRO A 133 6.01 13.74 0.52
CA PRO A 133 7.17 13.54 -0.33
C PRO A 133 8.23 14.64 -0.13
N PHE A 134 9.45 14.26 0.21
CA PHE A 134 10.54 15.21 0.44
C PHE A 134 11.89 14.69 -0.12
N PRO A 135 12.15 14.89 -1.44
CA PRO A 135 13.30 14.33 -2.14
C PRO A 135 14.59 15.12 -1.86
N VAL A 136 15.17 14.95 -0.66
CA VAL A 136 16.32 15.75 -0.21
C VAL A 136 17.60 14.95 0.03
N MET A 137 17.51 13.62 -0.01
CA MET A 137 18.61 12.68 0.27
C MET A 137 19.21 12.18 -1.05
N GLN A 138 20.36 12.74 -1.44
CA GLN A 138 21.02 12.44 -2.72
C GLN A 138 21.61 11.01 -2.75
N GLU A 139 22.20 10.60 -1.64
CA GLU A 139 22.73 9.25 -1.38
C GLU A 139 21.66 8.16 -1.45
N ARG A 140 20.38 8.54 -1.31
CA ARG A 140 19.22 7.67 -1.49
C ARG A 140 18.52 7.88 -2.84
N GLY A 141 19.21 8.45 -3.82
CA GLY A 141 18.69 8.68 -5.17
C GLY A 141 17.48 9.62 -5.22
N PHE A 142 17.40 10.58 -4.29
CA PHE A 142 16.25 11.48 -4.15
C PHE A 142 14.91 10.76 -3.98
N ASN A 143 14.92 9.63 -3.25
CA ASN A 143 13.70 8.94 -2.86
C ASN A 143 12.73 9.92 -2.17
N LEU A 144 11.45 9.87 -2.55
CA LEU A 144 10.42 10.77 -2.03
C LEU A 144 10.11 10.50 -0.55
N PHE A 145 10.36 9.28 -0.08
CA PHE A 145 10.15 8.82 1.28
C PHE A 145 11.48 8.41 1.90
N GLY A 146 12.43 9.34 2.00
CA GLY A 146 13.85 9.07 2.28
C GLY A 146 14.14 8.19 3.51
N LEU A 147 13.45 8.41 4.63
CA LEU A 147 13.62 7.61 5.86
C LEU A 147 12.94 6.24 5.78
N ASN A 148 11.90 6.09 4.96
CA ASN A 148 11.13 4.85 4.83
C ASN A 148 10.71 4.67 3.38
N ALA A 149 11.63 4.19 2.52
CA ALA A 149 11.37 4.04 1.09
C ALA A 149 10.07 3.26 0.79
N PRO A 150 9.75 2.12 1.45
CA PRO A 150 8.50 1.40 1.24
C PRO A 150 7.20 2.16 1.59
N ALA A 151 7.29 3.30 2.29
CA ALA A 151 6.13 4.11 2.68
C ALA A 151 5.33 4.66 1.49
N TRP A 152 5.91 4.67 0.29
CA TRP A 152 5.21 5.03 -0.94
C TRP A 152 3.90 4.25 -1.14
N SER A 153 3.89 2.96 -0.74
CA SER A 153 2.70 2.12 -0.85
C SER A 153 1.59 2.55 0.11
N LEU A 154 1.94 2.92 1.35
CA LEU A 154 0.99 3.46 2.34
C LEU A 154 0.46 4.84 1.96
N PHE A 155 1.29 5.69 1.35
CA PHE A 155 0.85 6.96 0.77
C PHE A 155 -0.27 6.74 -0.25
N TRP A 156 -0.03 5.87 -1.24
CA TRP A 156 -1.03 5.57 -2.25
C TRP A 156 -2.27 4.89 -1.66
N GLU A 157 -2.10 4.01 -0.68
CA GLU A 157 -3.21 3.43 0.08
C GLU A 157 -4.10 4.53 0.68
N TYR A 158 -3.55 5.58 1.31
CA TYR A 158 -4.35 6.71 1.79
C TYR A 158 -5.11 7.41 0.67
N ILE A 159 -4.47 7.65 -0.48
CA ILE A 159 -5.13 8.23 -1.66
C ILE A 159 -6.28 7.34 -2.14
N ALA A 160 -6.07 6.02 -2.22
CA ALA A 160 -7.12 5.07 -2.59
C ALA A 160 -8.29 5.06 -1.59
N ASN A 161 -8.00 5.16 -0.28
CA ASN A 161 -9.05 5.31 0.75
C ASN A 161 -9.86 6.60 0.58
N ILE A 162 -9.20 7.71 0.21
CA ILE A 162 -9.87 8.99 -0.09
C ILE A 162 -10.76 8.84 -1.32
N CYS A 163 -10.22 8.32 -2.43
CA CYS A 163 -11.00 8.06 -3.64
C CYS A 163 -12.19 7.13 -3.36
N TYR A 164 -11.98 6.11 -2.51
CA TYR A 164 -13.05 5.21 -2.10
C TYR A 164 -14.17 5.93 -1.35
N ALA A 165 -13.81 6.72 -0.33
CA ALA A 165 -14.77 7.39 0.54
C ALA A 165 -15.62 8.44 -0.17
N PHE A 166 -15.08 9.08 -1.20
CA PHE A 166 -15.79 10.15 -1.92
C PHE A 166 -16.46 9.67 -3.22
N VAL A 167 -15.88 8.68 -3.89
CA VAL A 167 -16.27 8.32 -5.26
C VAL A 167 -16.58 6.82 -5.38
N LEU A 168 -15.63 5.93 -5.08
CA LEU A 168 -15.73 4.52 -5.50
C LEU A 168 -16.82 3.73 -4.77
N TYR A 169 -17.15 4.05 -3.52
CA TYR A 169 -18.20 3.31 -2.79
C TYR A 169 -19.59 3.49 -3.44
N ARG A 170 -19.84 4.65 -4.07
CA ARG A 170 -21.11 4.98 -4.74
C ARG A 170 -21.22 4.39 -6.14
N ILE A 171 -20.11 3.94 -6.71
CA ILE A 171 -20.06 3.47 -8.08
C ILE A 171 -20.63 2.05 -8.18
N GLY A 172 -21.53 1.87 -9.14
CA GLY A 172 -22.07 0.56 -9.49
C GLY A 172 -21.06 -0.31 -10.25
N ARG A 173 -21.28 -1.63 -10.21
CA ARG A 173 -20.39 -2.65 -10.80
C ARG A 173 -20.00 -2.40 -12.26
N ARG A 174 -20.91 -1.89 -13.10
CA ARG A 174 -20.64 -1.65 -14.53
C ARG A 174 -19.54 -0.61 -14.74
N PHE A 175 -19.62 0.52 -14.06
CA PHE A 175 -18.60 1.57 -14.18
C PHE A 175 -17.32 1.18 -13.46
N LEU A 176 -17.40 0.44 -12.36
CA LEU A 176 -16.23 -0.14 -11.71
C LEU A 176 -15.46 -1.09 -12.64
N LEU A 177 -16.16 -1.93 -13.41
CA LEU A 177 -15.55 -2.80 -14.42
C LEU A 177 -14.84 -1.97 -15.49
N ILE A 178 -15.46 -0.92 -16.01
CA ILE A 178 -14.84 -0.02 -17.01
C ILE A 178 -13.57 0.61 -16.46
N LEU A 179 -13.61 1.17 -15.25
CA LEU A 179 -12.43 1.74 -14.59
C LEU A 179 -11.32 0.70 -14.39
N THR A 180 -11.69 -0.54 -14.03
CA THR A 180 -10.73 -1.63 -13.86
C THR A 180 -10.06 -2.00 -15.17
N ILE A 181 -10.81 -2.06 -16.29
CA ILE A 181 -10.26 -2.32 -17.63
C ILE A 181 -9.32 -1.19 -18.07
N LEU A 182 -9.71 0.07 -17.84
CA LEU A 182 -8.85 1.22 -18.14
C LEU A 182 -7.54 1.18 -17.32
N ALA A 183 -7.65 0.86 -16.02
CA ALA A 183 -6.48 0.71 -15.16
C ALA A 183 -5.60 -0.50 -15.56
N ALA A 184 -6.20 -1.58 -16.08
CA ALA A 184 -5.46 -2.71 -16.64
C ALA A 184 -4.64 -2.28 -17.86
N GLY A 185 -5.23 -1.51 -18.77
CA GLY A 185 -4.50 -0.88 -19.88
C GLY A 185 -3.35 0.01 -19.39
N GLY A 186 -3.56 0.75 -18.29
CA GLY A 186 -2.52 1.54 -17.62
C GLY A 186 -1.34 0.69 -17.13
N ILE A 187 -1.61 -0.44 -16.47
CA ILE A 187 -0.54 -1.37 -16.05
C ILE A 187 0.18 -1.97 -17.25
N CYS A 188 -0.53 -2.38 -18.31
CA CYS A 188 0.11 -2.90 -19.52
C CYS A 188 1.02 -1.84 -20.17
N PHE A 189 0.55 -0.61 -20.27
CA PHE A 189 1.35 0.52 -20.77
C PHE A 189 2.57 0.78 -19.90
N LEU A 190 2.41 0.80 -18.57
CA LEU A 190 3.52 0.97 -17.63
C LEU A 190 4.56 -0.13 -17.82
N SER A 191 4.12 -1.39 -17.87
CA SER A 191 5.02 -2.54 -18.06
C SER A 191 5.78 -2.44 -19.39
N TYR A 192 5.12 -2.00 -20.46
CA TYR A 192 5.77 -1.79 -21.75
C TYR A 192 6.79 -0.64 -21.71
N ARG A 193 6.40 0.51 -21.15
CA ARG A 193 7.24 1.72 -21.11
C ARG A 193 8.46 1.55 -20.20
N ALA A 194 8.27 0.99 -19.01
CA ALA A 194 9.31 0.85 -17.99
C ALA A 194 10.09 -0.48 -18.10
N GLY A 195 9.60 -1.45 -18.87
CA GLY A 195 10.16 -2.79 -18.96
C GLY A 195 9.97 -3.64 -17.69
N ASN A 196 9.27 -3.12 -16.68
CA ASN A 196 8.93 -3.77 -15.42
C ASN A 196 7.78 -3.01 -14.72
N LEU A 197 7.41 -3.45 -13.51
CA LEU A 197 6.41 -2.81 -12.64
C LEU A 197 7.02 -2.28 -11.33
N MET A 198 8.34 -2.16 -11.26
CA MET A 198 9.05 -1.59 -10.13
C MET A 198 9.03 -0.06 -10.22
N GLY A 199 8.10 0.57 -9.51
CA GLY A 199 8.03 2.03 -9.41
C GLY A 199 7.08 2.50 -8.32
N GLY A 200 7.19 3.78 -7.96
CA GLY A 200 6.28 4.48 -7.05
C GLY A 200 6.96 5.29 -5.94
N TRP A 201 8.27 5.11 -5.71
CA TRP A 201 9.00 5.70 -4.59
C TRP A 201 9.87 6.91 -4.96
N GLY A 202 10.22 7.10 -6.23
CA GLY A 202 11.11 8.17 -6.70
C GLY A 202 10.39 9.18 -7.57
N GLY A 203 10.93 10.39 -7.71
CA GLY A 203 10.34 11.44 -8.54
C GLY A 203 9.97 10.98 -9.97
N PRO A 204 10.90 10.35 -10.73
CA PRO A 204 10.62 9.89 -12.10
C PRO A 204 9.56 8.79 -12.21
N ASN A 205 9.39 7.97 -11.17
CA ASN A 205 8.51 6.80 -11.18
C ASN A 205 7.34 6.92 -10.19
N PHE A 206 7.10 8.10 -9.62
CA PHE A 206 6.08 8.33 -8.59
C PHE A 206 4.68 7.90 -9.05
N TRP A 207 4.34 8.28 -10.28
CA TRP A 207 3.05 7.96 -10.91
C TRP A 207 2.88 6.48 -11.26
N ASP A 208 3.97 5.71 -11.31
CA ASP A 208 3.89 4.27 -11.53
C ASP A 208 3.17 3.60 -10.34
N GLY A 209 3.37 4.13 -9.14
CA GLY A 209 2.64 3.72 -7.94
C GLY A 209 1.13 3.99 -8.05
N ALA A 210 0.74 5.12 -8.65
CA ALA A 210 -0.65 5.48 -8.89
C ALA A 210 -1.35 4.48 -9.82
N ILE A 211 -0.67 4.09 -10.90
CA ILE A 211 -1.18 3.12 -11.89
C ILE A 211 -1.34 1.74 -11.25
N ARG A 212 -0.32 1.29 -10.51
CA ARG A 212 -0.30 0.00 -9.80
C ARG A 212 -1.44 -0.12 -8.79
N ILE A 213 -1.61 0.88 -7.93
CA ILE A 213 -2.69 0.86 -6.96
C ILE A 213 -4.05 0.97 -7.63
N ALA A 214 -4.19 1.81 -8.67
CA ALA A 214 -5.47 2.00 -9.34
C ALA A 214 -6.01 0.67 -9.86
N TYR A 215 -5.22 -0.08 -10.61
CA TYR A 215 -5.66 -1.40 -11.10
C TYR A 215 -5.94 -2.36 -9.95
N SER A 216 -4.97 -2.54 -9.06
CA SER A 216 -5.03 -3.57 -8.02
C SER A 216 -6.20 -3.34 -7.08
N PHE A 217 -6.34 -2.11 -6.57
CA PHE A 217 -7.43 -1.72 -5.67
C PHE A 217 -8.81 -1.85 -6.34
N LEU A 218 -8.95 -1.39 -7.58
CA LEU A 218 -10.22 -1.52 -8.32
C LEU A 218 -10.58 -2.98 -8.58
N ALA A 219 -9.60 -3.83 -8.93
CA ALA A 219 -9.80 -5.25 -9.11
C ALA A 219 -10.31 -5.93 -7.83
N GLY A 220 -9.69 -5.63 -6.68
CA GLY A 220 -10.15 -6.11 -5.38
C GLY A 220 -11.57 -5.68 -5.03
N LEU A 221 -11.87 -4.40 -5.24
CA LEU A 221 -13.22 -3.86 -5.01
C LEU A 221 -14.26 -4.48 -5.96
N LEU A 222 -13.87 -4.74 -7.22
CA LEU A 222 -14.72 -5.38 -8.22
C LEU A 222 -15.02 -6.83 -7.86
N ILE A 223 -14.02 -7.58 -7.39
CA ILE A 223 -14.20 -8.95 -6.89
C ILE A 223 -15.25 -8.96 -5.78
N TYR A 224 -15.12 -8.07 -4.80
CA TYR A 224 -16.09 -7.92 -3.72
C TYR A 224 -17.49 -7.60 -4.25
N LYS A 225 -17.66 -6.51 -5.03
CA LYS A 225 -18.98 -6.09 -5.53
C LYS A 225 -19.61 -7.07 -6.51
N SER A 226 -18.82 -7.95 -7.12
CA SER A 226 -19.32 -8.97 -8.05
C SER A 226 -19.73 -10.27 -7.37
N ASN A 227 -19.42 -10.45 -6.07
CA ASN A 227 -19.65 -11.68 -5.32
C ASN A 227 -19.13 -12.92 -6.05
N TRP A 228 -17.97 -12.80 -6.69
CA TRP A 228 -17.37 -13.91 -7.42
C TRP A 228 -16.81 -14.94 -6.43
N ILE A 229 -17.37 -16.15 -6.50
CA ILE A 229 -16.93 -17.28 -5.68
C ILE A 229 -16.48 -18.37 -6.63
N ILE A 230 -15.15 -18.54 -6.72
CA ILE A 230 -14.55 -19.66 -7.43
C ILE A 230 -14.40 -20.79 -6.41
N ARG A 231 -15.19 -21.85 -6.55
CA ARG A 231 -15.08 -23.03 -5.68
C ARG A 231 -13.76 -23.74 -5.99
N SER A 232 -12.89 -23.80 -5.00
CA SER A 232 -11.61 -24.51 -5.08
C SER A 232 -11.52 -25.54 -3.96
N LYS A 233 -10.89 -26.68 -4.26
CA LYS A 233 -10.47 -27.68 -3.25
C LYS A 233 -9.07 -27.39 -2.69
N ILE A 234 -8.39 -26.39 -3.23
CA ILE A 234 -7.07 -25.95 -2.78
C ILE A 234 -7.28 -25.12 -1.51
N GLY A 235 -7.10 -25.75 -0.34
CA GLY A 235 -7.05 -25.07 0.95
C GLY A 235 -5.67 -24.43 1.18
N PHE A 236 -5.61 -23.48 2.12
CA PHE A 236 -4.33 -23.02 2.63
C PHE A 236 -3.81 -24.07 3.61
N LEU A 237 -2.71 -24.77 3.26
CA LEU A 237 -2.09 -25.78 4.11
C LEU A 237 -1.81 -25.18 5.50
N GLY A 238 -2.51 -25.66 6.53
CA GLY A 238 -2.42 -25.15 7.91
C GLY A 238 -3.66 -24.41 8.44
N LEU A 239 -4.67 -24.14 7.61
CA LEU A 239 -5.98 -23.59 8.03
C LEU A 239 -7.17 -24.48 7.59
N SER A 240 -6.87 -25.68 7.08
CA SER A 240 -7.82 -26.69 6.61
C SER A 240 -8.04 -27.79 7.63
#